data_AF-A0A9D2SUV2-F1
#
_entry.id   AF-A0A9D2SUV2-F1
#
_cell.length_a   1.000
_cell.length_b   1.000
_cell.length_c   1.000
_cell.angle_alpha   90.00
_cell.angle_beta   90.00
_cell.angle_gamma   90.00
#
_symmetry.space_group_name_H-M   'P 1'
#
loop_
_entity.id
_entity.type
_entity.pdbx_description
1 polymer ?
#
loop_
_entity_poly.entity_id
_entity_poly.type
_entity_poly.pdbx_seq_one_letter_code
_entity_poly.pdbx_strand_id
1 'polypeptide(L)'
;MFFNGLSRSRTNGNIDYLPNPYIQDNLAFSLQMQIDAENKYPGFVRHIYLRAYRYNLHLMPKSLLVEAGAQTNTVEEMMNAMEVLSEMLEDVLVGE
;
A
#
# COMPACT_ATOMS: atom_id res chain seq x y z
N MET A 1 5.08 4.13 3.44
CA MET A 1 3.64 4.44 3.27
C MET A 1 3.07 3.62 2.14
N PHE A 2 1.79 3.29 2.19
CA PHE A 2 1.13 2.50 1.15
C PHE A 2 0.34 3.37 0.19
N PHE A 3 0.24 2.95 -1.05
CA PHE A 3 -0.34 3.73 -2.12
C PHE A 3 -1.37 2.90 -2.89
N ASN A 4 -2.55 3.49 -3.13
CA ASN A 4 -3.62 2.87 -3.90
C ASN A 4 -4.07 3.73 -5.07
N GLY A 5 -4.23 3.06 -6.20
CA GLY A 5 -4.70 3.63 -7.45
C GLY A 5 -6.16 3.25 -7.73
N LEU A 6 -7.04 4.23 -7.78
CA LEU A 6 -8.50 4.00 -7.79
C LEU A 6 -9.12 3.89 -9.18
N SER A 7 -8.41 4.28 -10.24
CA SER A 7 -9.03 4.48 -11.57
C SER A 7 -10.25 5.40 -11.54
N ARG A 8 -10.23 6.38 -10.64
CA ARG A 8 -11.35 7.27 -10.36
C ARG A 8 -10.82 8.63 -9.94
N SER A 9 -11.30 9.69 -10.58
CA SER A 9 -11.02 11.06 -10.16
C SER A 9 -12.20 11.64 -9.38
N ARG A 10 -11.91 12.65 -8.56
CA ARG A 10 -12.94 13.35 -7.78
C ARG A 10 -13.90 14.15 -8.69
N THR A 11 -13.42 14.66 -9.81
CA THR A 11 -14.18 15.53 -10.72
C THR A 11 -14.99 14.75 -11.75
N ASN A 12 -14.44 13.67 -12.32
CA ASN A 12 -15.02 12.99 -13.47
C ASN A 12 -15.55 11.59 -13.13
N GLY A 13 -15.40 11.13 -11.89
CA GLY A 13 -15.78 9.77 -11.51
C GLY A 13 -14.82 8.73 -12.06
N ASN A 14 -15.35 7.58 -12.46
CA ASN A 14 -14.54 6.46 -12.93
C ASN A 14 -13.89 6.78 -14.28
N ILE A 15 -12.69 6.25 -14.49
CA ILE A 15 -11.92 6.45 -15.73
C ILE A 15 -12.07 5.19 -16.59
N ASP A 16 -13.03 5.20 -17.52
CA ASP A 16 -13.46 4.01 -18.27
C ASP A 16 -12.33 3.33 -19.06
N TYR A 17 -11.40 4.10 -19.62
CA TYR A 17 -10.28 3.57 -20.40
C TYR A 17 -9.10 3.05 -19.53
N LEU A 18 -9.19 3.19 -18.20
CA LEU A 18 -8.19 2.69 -17.25
C LEU A 18 -8.86 1.84 -16.17
N PRO A 19 -9.45 0.67 -16.50
CA PRO A 19 -10.08 -0.16 -15.48
C PRO A 19 -9.07 -0.65 -14.42
N ASN A 20 -9.54 -0.80 -13.19
CA ASN A 20 -8.85 -1.51 -12.11
C ASN A 20 -9.82 -2.53 -11.49
N PRO A 21 -9.84 -3.79 -11.99
CA PRO A 21 -10.77 -4.81 -11.51
C PRO A 21 -10.51 -5.24 -10.06
N TYR A 22 -9.30 -5.03 -9.55
CA TYR A 22 -8.85 -5.48 -8.23
C TYR A 22 -8.87 -4.38 -7.16
N ILE A 23 -9.63 -3.30 -7.39
CA ILE A 23 -9.64 -2.14 -6.48
C ILE A 23 -10.03 -2.52 -5.05
N GLN A 24 -11.03 -3.38 -4.87
CA GLN A 24 -11.47 -3.79 -3.54
C GLN A 24 -10.41 -4.66 -2.85
N ASP A 25 -9.84 -5.62 -3.56
CA ASP A 25 -8.81 -6.51 -3.02
C ASP A 25 -7.56 -5.74 -2.58
N ASN A 26 -7.11 -4.79 -3.41
CA ASN A 26 -5.92 -3.99 -3.11
C ASN A 26 -6.15 -3.00 -1.96
N LEU A 27 -7.34 -2.39 -1.91
CA LEU A 27 -7.73 -1.53 -0.78
C LEU A 27 -7.78 -2.32 0.51
N ALA A 28 -8.43 -3.49 0.51
CA ALA A 28 -8.49 -4.37 1.67
C ALA A 28 -7.09 -4.80 2.12
N PHE A 29 -6.24 -5.22 1.18
CA PHE A 29 -4.89 -5.67 1.48
C PHE A 29 -4.03 -4.55 2.10
N SER A 30 -4.04 -3.36 1.51
CA SER A 30 -3.30 -2.22 2.07
C SER A 30 -3.82 -1.77 3.45
N LEU A 31 -5.13 -1.93 3.71
CA LEU A 31 -5.73 -1.63 5.00
C LEU A 31 -5.30 -2.66 6.06
N GLN A 32 -5.30 -3.95 5.71
CA GLN A 32 -4.79 -5.01 6.59
C GLN A 32 -3.34 -4.76 6.97
N MET A 33 -2.48 -4.44 5.99
CA MET A 33 -1.09 -4.04 6.24
C MET A 33 -0.97 -2.83 7.17
N GLN A 34 -1.85 -1.83 7.04
CA GLN A 34 -1.82 -0.67 7.92
C GLN A 34 -2.28 -1.00 9.34
N ILE A 35 -3.30 -1.84 9.49
CA ILE A 35 -3.81 -2.27 10.80
C ILE A 35 -2.73 -3.08 11.53
N ASP A 36 -2.10 -4.03 10.84
CA ASP A 36 -1.03 -4.85 11.41
C ASP A 36 0.17 -3.99 11.84
N ALA A 37 0.60 -3.08 10.96
CA ALA A 37 1.66 -2.13 11.28
C ALA A 37 1.34 -1.26 12.50
N GLU A 38 0.12 -0.75 12.63
CA GLU A 38 -0.26 0.07 13.79
C GLU A 38 -0.35 -0.74 15.08
N ASN A 39 -0.71 -2.03 14.99
CA ASN A 39 -0.77 -2.93 16.14
C ASN A 39 0.62 -3.32 16.65
N LYS A 40 1.55 -3.67 15.74
CA LYS A 40 2.89 -4.17 16.09
C LYS A 40 3.93 -3.06 16.20
N TYR A 41 3.87 -2.06 15.32
CA TYR A 41 4.85 -0.97 15.20
C TYR A 41 4.17 0.40 15.06
N PRO A 42 3.53 0.91 16.14
CA PRO A 42 2.82 2.19 16.10
C PRO A 42 3.65 3.32 15.49
N GLY A 43 3.09 4.01 14.49
CA GLY A 43 3.77 5.12 13.80
C GLY A 43 4.82 4.74 12.75
N PHE A 44 5.04 3.44 12.50
CA PHE A 44 5.96 2.98 11.45
C PHE A 44 5.48 3.33 10.04
N VAL A 45 4.19 3.15 9.76
CA VAL A 45 3.57 3.50 8.48
C VAL A 45 2.75 4.78 8.57
N ARG A 46 2.86 5.62 7.54
CA ARG A 46 1.93 6.75 7.34
C ARG A 46 0.61 6.27 6.73
N HIS A 47 -0.41 7.14 6.78
CA HIS A 47 -1.71 6.88 6.15
C HIS A 47 -1.60 6.44 4.69
N ILE A 48 -2.48 5.51 4.30
CA ILE A 48 -2.62 5.05 2.91
C ILE A 48 -2.99 6.25 2.02
N TYR A 49 -2.25 6.40 0.93
CA TYR A 49 -2.45 7.50 0.00
C TYR A 49 -3.23 7.03 -1.23
N LEU A 50 -4.34 7.71 -1.52
CA LEU A 50 -5.24 7.38 -2.63
C LEU A 50 -5.03 8.31 -3.81
N ARG A 51 -4.88 7.74 -5.00
CA ARG A 51 -4.68 8.51 -6.25
C ARG A 51 -5.55 8.01 -7.38
N ALA A 52 -5.81 8.92 -8.32
CA ALA A 52 -6.80 8.69 -9.37
C ALA A 52 -6.38 7.61 -10.38
N TYR A 53 -5.10 7.54 -10.75
CA TYR A 53 -4.59 6.54 -11.69
C TYR A 53 -4.30 5.21 -11.00
N ARG A 54 -4.18 4.12 -11.77
CA ARG A 54 -4.11 2.74 -11.26
C ARG A 54 -2.72 2.21 -10.86
N TYR A 55 -1.63 2.85 -11.27
CA TYR A 55 -0.24 2.49 -10.90
C TYR A 55 0.08 0.98 -10.94
N ASN A 56 -0.30 0.29 -12.03
CA ASN A 56 -0.12 -1.16 -12.20
C ASN A 56 -0.86 -2.06 -11.19
N LEU A 57 -1.66 -1.52 -10.28
CA LEU A 57 -2.45 -2.30 -9.33
C LEU A 57 -3.62 -3.08 -9.98
N HIS A 58 -3.83 -2.89 -11.28
CA HIS A 58 -4.79 -3.64 -12.09
C HIS A 58 -4.24 -4.98 -12.61
N LEU A 59 -2.96 -5.27 -12.41
CA LEU A 59 -2.32 -6.48 -12.94
C LEU A 59 -2.72 -7.75 -12.18
N MET A 60 -2.88 -7.66 -10.86
CA MET A 60 -3.27 -8.79 -10.00
C MET A 60 -3.99 -8.33 -8.73
N PRO A 61 -4.83 -9.18 -8.11
CA PRO A 61 -5.37 -8.92 -6.78
C PRO A 61 -4.26 -8.93 -5.72
N LYS A 62 -4.50 -8.24 -4.61
CA LYS A 62 -3.53 -8.06 -3.51
C LYS A 62 -2.20 -7.43 -3.98
N SER A 63 -2.26 -6.53 -4.96
CA SER A 63 -1.12 -5.69 -5.34
C SER A 63 -0.93 -4.56 -4.32
N LEU A 64 0.31 -4.29 -3.93
CA LEU A 64 0.67 -3.20 -3.02
C LEU A 64 1.78 -2.35 -3.64
N LEU A 65 1.60 -1.03 -3.64
CA LEU A 65 2.65 -0.08 -3.96
C LEU A 65 3.15 0.56 -2.67
N VAL A 66 4.46 0.47 -2.42
CA VAL A 66 5.10 0.95 -1.20
C VAL A 66 6.07 2.06 -1.54
N GLU A 67 5.94 3.18 -0.83
CA GLU A 67 6.94 4.24 -0.82
C GLU A 67 7.68 4.21 0.53
N ALA A 68 8.99 4.04 0.48
CA ALA A 68 9.83 3.78 1.64
C ALA A 68 10.97 4.82 1.69
N GLY A 69 11.02 5.57 2.80
CA GLY A 69 12.03 6.62 3.04
C GLY A 69 11.65 8.02 2.54
N ALA A 70 12.49 8.98 2.89
CA ALA A 70 12.47 10.38 2.45
C ALA A 70 13.90 10.93 2.45
N GLN A 71 14.10 12.19 2.05
CA GLN A 71 15.42 12.84 2.05
C GLN A 71 16.11 12.88 3.43
N THR A 72 15.37 12.67 4.51
CA THR A 72 15.87 12.66 5.89
C THR A 72 16.31 11.29 6.37
N ASN A 73 16.11 10.23 5.59
CA ASN A 73 16.44 8.87 5.99
C ASN A 73 17.82 8.44 5.51
N THR A 74 18.51 7.65 6.32
CA THR A 74 19.76 6.99 5.92
C THR A 74 19.47 5.66 5.21
N VAL A 75 20.47 5.13 4.51
CA VAL A 75 20.37 3.80 3.88
C VAL A 75 20.17 2.72 4.95
N GLU A 76 20.86 2.82 6.08
CA GLU A 76 20.76 1.84 7.16
C GLU A 76 19.37 1.82 7.79
N GLU A 77 18.77 2.99 8.04
CA GLU A 77 17.37 3.07 8.49
C GLU A 77 16.41 2.37 7.53
N MET A 78 16.63 2.54 6.23
CA MET A 78 15.82 1.88 5.21
C MET A 78 16.01 0.37 5.18
N MET A 79 17.24 -0.10 5.33
CA MET A 79 17.54 -1.54 5.40
C MET A 79 16.87 -2.17 6.61
N ASN A 80 16.98 -1.55 7.79
CA ASN A 80 16.34 -2.04 9.02
C ASN A 80 14.80 -2.04 8.90
N ALA A 81 14.22 -1.03 8.22
CA ALA A 81 12.79 -0.98 7.96
C ALA A 81 12.28 -2.11 7.04
N MET A 82 13.13 -2.69 6.19
CA MET A 82 12.71 -3.79 5.31
C MET A 82 12.43 -5.08 6.09
N GLU A 83 13.12 -5.32 7.21
CA GLU A 83 12.85 -6.49 8.07
C GLU A 83 11.45 -6.41 8.67
N VAL A 84 11.09 -5.25 9.22
CA VAL A 84 9.75 -4.98 9.76
C VAL A 84 8.67 -5.10 8.69
N LEU A 85 8.92 -4.54 7.50
CA LEU A 85 7.99 -4.67 6.37
C LEU A 85 7.81 -6.13 5.93
N SER A 86 8.87 -6.93 5.97
CA SER A 86 8.82 -8.35 5.62
C SER A 86 7.97 -9.15 6.61
N GLU A 87 8.15 -8.91 7.91
CA GLU A 87 7.35 -9.54 8.97
C GLU A 87 5.86 -9.23 8.77
N MET A 88 5.50 -7.95 8.64
CA MET A 88 4.11 -7.53 8.38
C MET A 88 3.53 -8.17 7.11
N LEU A 89 4.33 -8.31 6.05
CA LEU A 89 3.88 -8.97 4.82
C LEU A 89 3.58 -10.45 5.05
N GLU A 90 4.42 -11.13 5.81
CA GLU A 90 4.22 -12.53 6.19
C GLU A 90 2.93 -12.69 7.01
N ASP A 91 2.73 -11.86 8.03
CA ASP A 91 1.54 -11.89 8.87
C ASP A 91 0.25 -11.73 8.06
N VAL A 92 0.18 -10.72 7.19
CA VAL A 92 -1.05 -10.44 6.42
C VAL A 92 -1.27 -11.47 5.31
N LEU A 93 -0.21 -12.02 4.71
CA LEU A 93 -0.35 -12.98 3.63
C LEU A 93 -0.65 -14.41 4.12
N VAL A 94 -0.03 -14.81 5.22
CA VAL A 94 -0.12 -16.17 5.77
C VAL A 94 -1.22 -16.27 6.83
N GLY A 95 -1.50 -15.18 7.55
CA GLY A 95 -2.63 -15.05 8.47
C GLY A 95 -2.43 -15.75 9.81
N GLU A 96 -1.28 -15.58 10.45
CA GLU A 96 -1.11 -15.99 11.86
C GLU A 96 -1.93 -15.13 12.83
#